data_AF-A0A0S8CY06-F1
#
_entry.id   AF-A0A0S8CY06-F1
#
_cell.length_a   1.000
_cell.length_b   1.000
_cell.length_c   1.000
_cell.angle_alpha   90.00
_cell.angle_beta   90.00
_cell.angle_gamma   90.00
#
_symmetry.space_group_name_H-M   'P 1'
#
loop_
_entity.id
_entity.type
_entity.pdbx_description
1 polymer ?
#
loop_
_entity_poly.entity_id
_entity_poly.type
_entity_poly.pdbx_seq_one_letter_code
_entity_poly.pdbx_strand_id
1 'polypeptide(L)'
;MTEKRSYEELEQRVKQLEKEVLDHDLALQATSMELALGLSEVFEALGKIASGDPSVRLPETSELELITKLKHMVNLTAENIAEIVNLSHEFAMGLAEHFDVLHKVSRGNLTARVSGISEVELMQALKKVTNEMIDSVSGEITERKRAEEQTKLQAEFLNVVLESLPHPFYVIDVSDYTIQLANSAAHRGALSKDATCYALTHRSDKPCGSAHHPCPLETIKKTEQAVTVEHLHYDR
;
A
#
# COMPACT_ATOMS: atom_id res chain seq x y z
N MET A 1 64.04 -6.69 -82.85
CA MET A 1 62.79 -5.90 -82.63
C MET A 1 61.85 -6.50 -81.57
N THR A 2 62.13 -7.71 -81.05
CA THR A 2 61.29 -8.43 -80.09
C THR A 2 61.48 -8.02 -78.63
N GLU A 3 62.69 -7.63 -78.20
CA GLU A 3 62.97 -7.19 -76.81
C GLU A 3 62.35 -5.82 -76.45
N LYS A 4 62.27 -4.88 -77.40
CA LYS A 4 61.66 -3.56 -77.16
C LYS A 4 60.16 -3.62 -76.89
N ARG A 5 59.47 -4.57 -77.54
CA ARG A 5 58.03 -4.83 -77.34
C ARG A 5 57.72 -5.36 -75.94
N SER A 6 58.63 -6.16 -75.37
CA SER A 6 58.52 -6.73 -74.02
C SER A 6 58.67 -5.66 -72.92
N TYR A 7 59.57 -4.68 -73.11
CA TYR A 7 59.77 -3.59 -72.14
C TYR A 7 58.59 -2.59 -72.13
N GLU A 8 58.05 -2.25 -73.31
CA GLU A 8 56.86 -1.38 -73.43
C GLU A 8 55.61 -2.03 -72.81
N GLU A 9 55.44 -3.35 -72.99
CA GLU A 9 54.36 -4.11 -72.34
C GLU A 9 54.51 -4.13 -70.80
N LEU A 10 55.75 -4.27 -70.29
CA LEU A 10 56.03 -4.22 -68.86
C LEU A 10 55.75 -2.83 -68.27
N GLU A 11 56.14 -1.76 -68.98
CA GLU A 11 55.92 -0.38 -68.56
C GLU A 11 54.42 -0.02 -68.55
N GLN A 12 53.65 -0.54 -69.51
CA GLN A 12 52.18 -0.44 -69.50
C GLN A 12 51.57 -1.20 -68.31
N ARG A 13 52.08 -2.40 -68.01
CA ARG A 13 51.61 -3.21 -66.87
C ARG A 13 51.87 -2.52 -65.53
N VAL A 14 53.04 -1.91 -65.35
CA VAL A 14 53.39 -1.15 -64.15
C VAL A 14 52.49 0.07 -64.01
N LYS A 15 52.30 0.86 -65.08
CA LYS A 15 51.38 2.01 -65.06
C LYS A 15 49.94 1.60 -64.75
N GLN A 16 49.51 0.43 -65.23
CA GLN A 16 48.18 -0.09 -64.92
C GLN A 16 48.06 -0.52 -63.45
N LEU A 17 49.06 -1.21 -62.90
CA LEU A 17 49.10 -1.59 -61.48
C LEU A 17 49.18 -0.37 -60.56
N GLU A 18 49.98 0.64 -60.91
CA GLU A 18 50.06 1.91 -60.18
C GLU A 18 48.71 2.62 -60.15
N LYS A 19 47.98 2.59 -61.27
CA LYS A 19 46.61 3.12 -61.33
C LYS A 19 45.63 2.31 -60.47
N GLU A 20 45.67 0.98 -60.54
CA GLU A 20 44.79 0.10 -59.74
C GLU A 20 45.05 0.23 -58.23
N VAL A 21 46.30 0.44 -57.82
CA VAL A 21 46.66 0.70 -56.41
C VAL A 21 46.16 2.07 -55.98
N LEU A 22 46.34 3.10 -56.80
CA LEU A 22 45.84 4.45 -56.51
C LEU A 22 44.30 4.46 -56.39
N ASP A 23 43.61 3.78 -57.31
CA ASP A 23 42.15 3.66 -57.29
C ASP A 23 41.67 2.90 -56.04
N HIS A 24 42.38 1.85 -55.61
CA HIS A 24 42.09 1.14 -54.36
C HIS A 24 42.31 1.99 -53.11
N ASP A 25 43.41 2.74 -53.04
CA ASP A 25 43.70 3.61 -51.89
C ASP A 25 42.63 4.71 -51.76
N LEU A 26 42.19 5.30 -52.87
CA LEU A 26 41.10 6.27 -52.89
C LEU A 26 39.77 5.64 -52.43
N ALA A 27 39.45 4.44 -52.90
CA ALA A 27 38.24 3.72 -52.47
C ALA A 27 38.27 3.35 -50.98
N LEU A 28 39.42 2.91 -50.46
CA LEU A 28 39.62 2.63 -49.03
C LEU A 28 39.45 3.88 -48.18
N GLN A 29 40.01 5.02 -48.63
CA GLN A 29 39.84 6.30 -47.93
C GLN A 29 38.37 6.75 -47.91
N ALA A 30 37.66 6.64 -49.03
CA ALA A 30 36.23 6.96 -49.11
C ALA A 30 35.41 6.09 -48.14
N THR A 31 35.63 4.78 -48.16
CA THR A 31 34.94 3.81 -47.29
C THR A 31 35.23 4.09 -45.81
N SER A 32 36.49 4.37 -45.46
CA SER A 32 36.90 4.68 -44.09
C SER A 32 36.26 5.98 -43.58
N MET A 33 36.22 7.01 -44.42
CA MET A 33 35.58 8.29 -44.09
C MET A 33 34.08 8.13 -43.88
N GLU A 34 33.40 7.39 -44.75
CA GLU A 34 31.98 7.10 -44.61
C GLU A 34 31.69 6.30 -43.33
N LEU A 35 32.51 5.30 -43.02
CA LEU A 35 32.39 4.52 -41.79
C LEU A 35 32.53 5.43 -40.55
N ALA A 36 33.52 6.32 -40.54
CA ALA A 36 33.74 7.24 -39.42
C ALA A 36 32.55 8.20 -39.21
N LEU A 37 32.00 8.76 -40.30
CA LEU A 37 30.83 9.61 -40.25
C LEU A 37 29.59 8.84 -39.75
N GLY A 38 29.33 7.67 -40.33
CA GLY A 38 28.21 6.83 -39.95
C GLY A 38 28.24 6.39 -38.49
N LEU A 39 29.43 6.02 -37.98
CA LEU A 39 29.62 5.69 -36.56
C LEU A 39 29.45 6.91 -35.66
N SER A 40 29.95 8.07 -36.06
CA SER A 40 29.79 9.31 -35.28
C SER A 40 28.32 9.67 -35.11
N GLU A 41 27.51 9.59 -36.16
CA GLU A 41 26.07 9.83 -36.12
C GLU A 41 25.36 8.84 -35.18
N VAL A 42 25.73 7.55 -35.27
CA VAL A 42 25.21 6.51 -34.38
C VAL A 42 25.53 6.79 -32.92
N PHE A 43 26.78 7.14 -32.61
CA PHE A 43 27.17 7.45 -31.23
C PHE A 43 26.48 8.69 -30.69
N GLU A 44 26.28 9.72 -31.51
CA GLU A 44 25.52 10.91 -31.12
C GLU A 44 24.07 10.54 -30.79
N ALA A 45 23.42 9.71 -31.63
CA ALA A 45 22.06 9.25 -31.38
C ALA A 45 21.96 8.40 -30.10
N LEU A 46 22.88 7.45 -29.90
CA LEU A 46 22.96 6.66 -28.66
C LEU A 46 23.18 7.57 -27.44
N GLY A 47 23.99 8.62 -27.57
CA GLY A 47 24.18 9.63 -26.54
C GLY A 47 22.88 10.37 -26.19
N LYS A 48 22.10 10.78 -27.20
CA LYS A 48 20.78 11.41 -27.01
C LYS A 48 19.81 10.48 -26.29
N ILE A 49 19.72 9.23 -26.74
CA ILE A 49 18.89 8.19 -26.09
C ILE A 49 19.30 8.02 -24.63
N ALA A 50 20.60 7.87 -24.35
CA ALA A 50 21.12 7.69 -22.99
C ALA A 50 20.86 8.91 -22.08
N SER A 51 20.81 10.11 -22.65
CA SER A 51 20.45 11.34 -21.93
C SER A 51 18.95 11.53 -21.70
N GLY A 52 18.11 10.63 -22.24
CA GLY A 52 16.65 10.66 -22.07
C GLY A 52 15.87 11.22 -23.25
N ASP A 53 16.49 11.39 -24.42
CA ASP A 53 15.80 11.77 -25.67
C ASP A 53 15.66 10.56 -26.61
N PRO A 54 14.54 9.80 -26.53
CA PRO A 54 14.26 8.67 -27.42
C PRO A 54 13.60 9.11 -28.74
N SER A 55 13.43 10.41 -29.00
CA SER A 55 12.81 10.92 -30.22
C SER A 55 13.79 10.98 -31.41
N VAL A 56 15.09 10.78 -31.15
CA VAL A 56 16.13 10.80 -32.18
C VAL A 56 15.88 9.76 -33.27
N ARG A 57 16.00 10.16 -34.53
CA ARG A 57 15.92 9.26 -35.70
C ARG A 57 17.05 9.55 -36.65
N LEU A 58 17.74 8.49 -37.07
CA LEU A 58 18.83 8.53 -38.03
C LEU A 58 18.32 8.14 -39.43
N PRO A 59 18.80 8.79 -40.51
CA PRO A 59 18.48 8.40 -41.87
C PRO A 59 19.14 7.07 -42.22
N GLU A 60 18.34 6.07 -42.61
CA GLU A 60 18.78 4.70 -42.94
C GLU A 60 19.36 4.57 -44.35
N THR A 61 20.04 5.62 -44.82
CA THR A 61 20.71 5.65 -46.12
C THR A 61 22.21 5.81 -45.90
N SER A 62 22.99 4.82 -46.34
CA SER A 62 24.46 4.82 -46.39
C SER A 62 24.92 3.96 -47.56
N GLU A 63 26.07 4.27 -48.16
CA GLU A 63 26.72 3.41 -49.16
C GLU A 63 27.23 2.11 -48.50
N LEU A 64 27.57 2.17 -47.19
CA LEU A 64 27.88 1.00 -46.36
C LEU A 64 26.62 0.33 -45.78
N GLU A 65 26.30 -0.87 -46.26
CA GLU A 65 25.16 -1.67 -45.75
C GLU A 65 25.20 -1.91 -44.23
N LEU A 66 26.39 -2.09 -43.66
CA LEU A 66 26.57 -2.29 -42.21
C LEU A 66 26.15 -1.05 -41.41
N ILE A 67 26.46 0.15 -41.90
CA ILE A 67 26.04 1.41 -41.25
C ILE A 67 24.53 1.57 -41.35
N THR A 68 23.94 1.26 -42.50
CA THR A 68 22.48 1.27 -42.68
C THR A 68 21.78 0.37 -41.66
N LYS A 69 22.25 -0.88 -41.48
CA LYS A 69 21.71 -1.81 -40.48
C LYS A 69 21.91 -1.32 -39.05
N LEU A 70 23.06 -0.72 -38.75
CA LEU A 70 23.33 -0.17 -37.43
C LEU A 70 22.40 1.00 -37.11
N LYS A 71 22.21 1.94 -38.05
CA LYS A 71 21.28 3.06 -37.91
C LYS A 71 19.85 2.57 -37.70
N HIS A 72 19.42 1.55 -38.45
CA HIS A 72 18.11 0.92 -38.26
C HIS A 72 17.93 0.33 -36.85
N MET A 73 18.95 -0.39 -36.34
CA MET A 73 18.90 -0.95 -34.99
C MET A 73 18.87 0.12 -33.89
N VAL A 74 19.56 1.25 -34.10
CA VAL A 74 19.51 2.41 -33.19
C VAL A 74 18.12 3.06 -33.21
N ASN A 75 17.50 3.21 -34.39
CA ASN A 75 16.13 3.71 -34.51
C ASN A 75 15.13 2.81 -33.76
N LEU A 76 15.19 1.49 -33.96
CA LEU A 76 14.38 0.52 -33.22
C LEU A 76 14.61 0.61 -31.71
N THR A 77 15.86 0.82 -31.29
CA THR A 77 16.19 1.00 -29.87
C THR A 77 15.56 2.27 -29.31
N ALA A 78 15.62 3.38 -30.06
CA ALA A 78 14.98 4.64 -29.69
C ALA A 78 13.45 4.49 -29.58
N GLU A 79 12.82 3.76 -30.51
CA GLU A 79 11.39 3.44 -30.49
C GLU A 79 10.99 2.64 -29.25
N ASN A 80 11.67 1.52 -29.00
CA ASN A 80 11.39 0.70 -27.82
C ASN A 80 11.55 1.49 -26.50
N ILE A 81 12.56 2.38 -26.42
CA ILE A 81 12.75 3.22 -25.23
C ILE A 81 11.66 4.29 -25.14
N ALA A 82 11.24 4.89 -26.26
CA ALA A 82 10.14 5.85 -26.27
C ALA A 82 8.84 5.21 -25.73
N GLU A 83 8.54 3.98 -26.13
CA GLU A 83 7.40 3.22 -25.62
C GLU A 83 7.49 3.00 -24.11
N ILE A 84 8.66 2.60 -23.59
CA ILE A 84 8.89 2.42 -22.15
C ILE A 84 8.67 3.73 -21.39
N VAL A 85 9.18 4.86 -21.91
CA VAL A 85 9.02 6.17 -21.27
C VAL A 85 7.54 6.58 -21.23
N ASN A 86 6.81 6.41 -22.33
CA ASN A 86 5.38 6.70 -22.40
C ASN A 86 4.59 5.86 -21.41
N LEU A 87 4.84 4.54 -21.39
CA LEU A 87 4.23 3.62 -20.43
C LEU A 87 4.53 4.03 -18.98
N SER A 88 5.77 4.41 -18.69
CA SER A 88 6.18 4.87 -17.36
C SER A 88 5.43 6.14 -16.94
N HIS A 89 5.16 7.05 -17.89
CA HIS A 89 4.38 8.24 -17.62
C HIS A 89 2.92 7.90 -17.29
N GLU A 90 2.30 7.00 -18.04
CA GLU A 90 0.94 6.52 -17.75
C GLU A 90 0.85 5.87 -16.37
N PHE A 91 1.82 5.03 -16.00
CA PHE A 91 1.90 4.46 -14.67
C PHE A 91 2.00 5.53 -13.58
N ALA A 92 2.86 6.54 -13.77
CA ALA A 92 3.03 7.61 -12.79
C ALA A 92 1.73 8.41 -12.59
N MET A 93 1.04 8.77 -13.67
CA MET A 93 -0.26 9.45 -13.61
C MET A 93 -1.33 8.58 -12.93
N GLY A 94 -1.41 7.30 -13.32
CA GLY A 94 -2.35 6.35 -12.75
C GLY A 94 -2.13 6.14 -11.25
N LEU A 95 -0.88 5.93 -10.82
CA LEU A 95 -0.54 5.75 -9.41
C LEU A 95 -0.82 7.00 -8.58
N ALA A 96 -0.59 8.20 -9.12
CA ALA A 96 -0.92 9.44 -8.44
C ALA A 96 -2.41 9.55 -8.09
N GLU A 97 -3.30 9.13 -9.00
CA GLU A 97 -4.74 9.06 -8.73
C GLU A 97 -5.05 8.08 -7.58
N HIS A 98 -4.43 6.90 -7.59
CA HIS A 98 -4.65 5.90 -6.54
C HIS A 98 -4.21 6.41 -5.17
N PHE A 99 -3.03 7.06 -5.09
CA PHE A 99 -2.55 7.64 -3.84
C PHE A 99 -3.44 8.76 -3.31
N ASP A 100 -3.98 9.61 -4.19
CA ASP A 100 -4.93 10.65 -3.77
C ASP A 100 -6.23 10.05 -3.21
N VAL A 101 -6.78 9.01 -3.85
CA VAL A 101 -7.96 8.30 -3.35
C VAL A 101 -7.68 7.62 -2.02
N LEU A 102 -6.58 6.88 -1.90
CA LEU A 102 -6.18 6.23 -0.65
C LEU A 102 -5.95 7.24 0.48
N HIS A 103 -5.40 8.41 0.18
CA HIS A 103 -5.24 9.49 1.13
C HIS A 103 -6.60 10.08 1.58
N LYS A 104 -7.59 10.20 0.68
CA LYS A 104 -8.96 10.60 1.06
C LYS A 104 -9.62 9.54 1.95
N VAL A 105 -9.47 8.27 1.61
CA VAL A 105 -9.99 7.11 2.36
C VAL A 105 -9.38 7.07 3.76
N SER A 106 -8.06 7.25 3.91
CA SER A 106 -7.38 7.25 5.21
C SER A 106 -7.83 8.39 6.13
N ARG A 107 -8.32 9.49 5.56
CA ARG A 107 -8.96 10.61 6.29
C ARG A 107 -10.44 10.40 6.58
N GLY A 108 -10.99 9.24 6.24
CA GLY A 108 -12.37 8.84 6.55
C GLY A 108 -13.37 9.00 5.42
N ASN A 109 -12.97 9.49 4.24
CA ASN A 109 -13.85 9.56 3.08
C ASN A 109 -13.90 8.21 2.34
N LEU A 110 -14.74 7.30 2.84
CA LEU A 110 -14.90 5.94 2.29
C LEU A 110 -15.77 5.88 1.02
N THR A 111 -16.26 7.01 0.50
CA THR A 111 -16.97 7.08 -0.79
C THR A 111 -16.03 7.42 -1.95
N ALA A 112 -14.78 7.80 -1.66
CA ALA A 112 -13.79 8.08 -2.69
C ALA A 112 -13.45 6.80 -3.47
N ARG A 113 -13.42 6.88 -4.80
CA ARG A 113 -13.10 5.76 -5.69
C ARG A 113 -12.11 6.21 -6.74
N VAL A 114 -11.28 5.28 -7.19
CA VAL A 114 -10.42 5.47 -8.36
C VAL A 114 -11.30 5.42 -9.60
N SER A 115 -11.22 6.43 -10.46
CA SER A 115 -12.15 6.67 -11.56
C SER A 115 -11.50 6.60 -12.93
N GLY A 116 -10.21 6.93 -13.04
CA GLY A 116 -9.46 6.96 -14.29
C GLY A 116 -9.54 5.67 -15.09
N ILE A 117 -9.48 5.82 -16.41
CA ILE A 117 -9.35 4.71 -17.35
C ILE A 117 -7.87 4.70 -17.75
N SER A 118 -7.20 3.59 -17.48
CA SER A 118 -5.84 3.34 -17.94
C SER A 118 -5.87 2.30 -19.06
N GLU A 119 -5.12 2.52 -20.13
CA GLU A 119 -4.97 1.51 -21.20
C GLU A 119 -4.14 0.32 -20.70
N VAL A 120 -3.27 0.55 -19.73
CA VAL A 120 -2.50 -0.49 -19.04
C VAL A 120 -3.40 -1.42 -18.21
N GLU A 121 -3.43 -2.71 -18.58
CA GLU A 121 -4.22 -3.76 -17.91
C GLU A 121 -3.92 -3.86 -16.40
N LEU A 122 -2.65 -3.77 -16.01
CA LEU A 122 -2.24 -3.81 -14.60
C LEU A 122 -2.87 -2.68 -13.79
N MET A 123 -3.00 -1.48 -14.36
CA MET A 123 -3.64 -0.35 -13.69
C MET A 123 -5.14 -0.52 -13.55
N GLN A 124 -5.79 -1.19 -14.50
CA GLN A 124 -7.21 -1.56 -14.39
C GLN A 124 -7.43 -2.58 -13.27
N ALA A 125 -6.56 -3.58 -13.17
CA ALA A 125 -6.59 -4.55 -12.08
C ALA A 125 -6.38 -3.86 -10.72
N LEU A 126 -5.40 -2.95 -10.62
CA LEU A 126 -5.14 -2.20 -9.40
C LEU A 126 -6.33 -1.32 -8.99
N LYS A 127 -6.96 -0.63 -9.94
CA LYS A 127 -8.19 0.14 -9.72
C LYS A 127 -9.30 -0.73 -9.13
N LYS A 128 -9.52 -1.91 -9.73
CA LYS A 128 -10.55 -2.85 -9.25
C LYS A 128 -10.28 -3.28 -7.81
N VAL A 129 -9.07 -3.81 -7.54
CA VAL A 129 -8.69 -4.26 -6.19
C VAL A 129 -8.75 -3.13 -5.17
N THR A 130 -8.35 -1.92 -5.54
CA THR A 130 -8.41 -0.74 -4.65
C THR A 130 -9.85 -0.39 -4.30
N ASN A 131 -10.75 -0.32 -5.28
CA ASN A 131 -12.14 0.00 -5.04
C ASN A 131 -12.85 -1.11 -4.23
N GLU A 132 -12.59 -2.38 -4.53
CA GLU A 132 -13.11 -3.53 -3.76
C GLU A 132 -12.61 -3.51 -2.30
N MET A 133 -11.34 -3.16 -2.07
CA MET A 133 -10.80 -2.99 -0.71
C MET A 133 -11.57 -1.89 0.04
N ILE A 134 -11.82 -0.74 -0.58
CA ILE A 134 -12.53 0.37 0.06
C ILE A 134 -13.98 -0.03 0.38
N ASP A 135 -14.65 -0.76 -0.50
CA ASP A 135 -16.00 -1.30 -0.26
C ASP A 135 -16.01 -2.25 0.94
N SER A 136 -15.06 -3.18 1.00
CA SER A 136 -14.91 -4.13 2.11
C SER A 136 -14.71 -3.41 3.45
N VAL A 137 -13.76 -2.46 3.51
CA VAL A 137 -13.48 -1.67 4.72
C VAL A 137 -14.70 -0.84 5.14
N SER A 138 -15.41 -0.24 4.19
CA SER A 138 -16.64 0.50 4.47
C SER A 138 -17.75 -0.39 5.04
N GLY A 139 -17.86 -1.62 4.53
CA GLY A 139 -18.77 -2.63 5.07
C GLY A 139 -18.42 -2.98 6.52
N GLU A 140 -17.17 -3.34 6.78
CA GLU A 140 -16.70 -3.76 8.10
C GLU A 140 -16.85 -2.66 9.16
N ILE A 141 -16.54 -1.39 8.81
CA ILE A 141 -16.76 -0.24 9.71
C ILE A 141 -18.26 -0.08 10.03
N THR A 142 -19.12 -0.28 9.04
CA THR A 142 -20.58 -0.17 9.25
C THR A 142 -21.09 -1.27 10.18
N GLU A 143 -20.64 -2.51 9.99
CA GLU A 143 -21.00 -3.63 10.86
C GLU A 143 -20.49 -3.43 12.29
N ARG A 144 -19.22 -3.01 12.44
CA ARG A 144 -18.64 -2.71 13.74
C ARG A 144 -19.43 -1.63 14.48
N LYS A 145 -19.80 -0.53 13.82
CA LYS A 145 -20.62 0.52 14.42
C LYS A 145 -21.99 0.01 14.87
N ARG A 146 -22.63 -0.87 14.09
CA ARG A 146 -23.91 -1.49 14.48
C ARG A 146 -23.75 -2.37 15.71
N ALA A 147 -22.68 -3.17 15.79
CA ALA A 147 -22.41 -4.02 16.95
C ALA A 147 -22.11 -3.20 18.22
N GLU A 148 -21.34 -2.12 18.09
CA GLU A 148 -21.07 -1.17 19.19
C GLU A 148 -22.38 -0.52 19.68
N GLU A 149 -23.25 -0.07 18.77
CA GLU A 149 -24.55 0.53 19.12
C GLU A 149 -25.47 -0.50 19.80
N GLN A 150 -25.53 -1.74 19.30
CA GLN A 150 -26.31 -2.81 19.93
C GLN A 150 -25.82 -3.11 21.35
N THR A 151 -24.51 -3.17 21.55
CA THR A 151 -23.91 -3.40 22.88
C THR A 151 -24.27 -2.27 23.84
N LYS A 152 -24.22 -1.02 23.35
CA LYS A 152 -24.62 0.16 24.11
C LYS A 152 -26.10 0.11 24.50
N LEU A 153 -27.00 -0.18 23.55
CA LEU A 153 -28.44 -0.31 23.81
C LEU A 153 -28.75 -1.42 24.82
N GLN A 154 -28.04 -2.55 24.76
CA GLN A 154 -28.17 -3.63 25.74
C GLN A 154 -27.74 -3.18 27.14
N ALA A 155 -26.62 -2.47 27.25
CA ALA A 155 -26.14 -1.94 28.53
C ALA A 155 -27.12 -0.91 29.13
N GLU A 156 -27.66 -0.01 28.30
CA GLU A 156 -28.68 0.95 28.71
C GLU A 156 -29.97 0.25 29.15
N PHE A 157 -30.42 -0.77 28.42
CA PHE A 157 -31.60 -1.56 28.80
C PHE A 157 -31.42 -2.28 30.14
N LEU A 158 -30.27 -2.93 30.35
CA LEU A 158 -29.97 -3.58 31.63
C LEU A 158 -29.98 -2.57 32.79
N ASN A 159 -29.43 -1.37 32.58
CA ASN A 159 -29.46 -0.30 33.56
C ASN A 159 -30.91 0.11 33.91
N VAL A 160 -31.76 0.34 32.90
CA VAL A 160 -33.18 0.65 33.09
C VAL A 160 -33.91 -0.43 33.89
N VAL A 161 -33.65 -1.72 33.59
CA VAL A 161 -34.24 -2.83 34.34
C VAL A 161 -33.81 -2.82 35.80
N LEU A 162 -32.51 -2.63 36.08
CA LEU A 162 -31.98 -2.60 37.45
C LEU A 162 -32.53 -1.40 38.25
N GLU A 163 -32.65 -0.23 37.61
CA GLU A 163 -33.23 0.97 38.20
C GLU A 163 -34.74 0.87 38.43
N SER A 164 -35.43 0.02 37.68
CA SER A 164 -36.87 -0.23 37.86
C SER A 164 -37.19 -1.15 39.05
N LEU A 165 -36.18 -1.78 39.66
CA LEU A 165 -36.38 -2.64 40.83
C LEU A 165 -36.69 -1.77 42.07
N PRO A 166 -37.81 -2.01 42.77
CA PRO A 166 -38.21 -1.21 43.92
C PRO A 166 -37.37 -1.49 45.18
N HIS A 167 -36.55 -2.54 45.15
CA HIS A 167 -35.71 -2.96 46.28
C HIS A 167 -34.22 -2.69 46.01
N PRO A 168 -33.42 -2.43 47.06
CA PRO A 168 -31.97 -2.34 46.96
C PRO A 168 -31.37 -3.55 46.25
N PHE A 169 -30.60 -3.30 45.19
CA PHE A 169 -29.89 -4.33 44.43
C PHE A 169 -28.41 -3.97 44.31
N TYR A 170 -27.53 -4.94 44.56
CA TYR A 170 -26.08 -4.79 44.50
C TYR A 170 -25.45 -5.96 43.73
N VAL A 171 -24.42 -5.68 42.94
CA VAL A 171 -23.48 -6.66 42.42
C VAL A 171 -22.15 -6.47 43.15
N ILE A 172 -21.68 -7.51 43.82
CA ILE A 172 -20.49 -7.46 44.67
C ILE A 172 -19.45 -8.44 44.14
N ASP A 173 -18.20 -8.00 43.96
CA ASP A 173 -17.09 -8.89 43.67
C ASP A 173 -16.80 -9.75 44.90
N VAL A 174 -16.89 -11.06 44.72
CA VAL A 174 -16.69 -12.02 45.81
C VAL A 174 -15.27 -11.99 46.34
N SER A 175 -14.26 -11.69 45.54
CA SER A 175 -12.85 -11.77 45.93
C SER A 175 -12.46 -10.66 46.92
N ASP A 176 -12.89 -9.43 46.64
CA ASP A 176 -12.45 -8.23 47.37
C ASP A 176 -13.58 -7.44 48.05
N TYR A 177 -14.83 -7.90 47.94
CA TYR A 177 -16.03 -7.28 48.53
C TYR A 177 -16.42 -5.92 47.93
N THR A 178 -15.81 -5.50 46.82
CA THR A 178 -16.13 -4.25 46.13
C THR A 178 -17.51 -4.31 45.48
N ILE A 179 -18.26 -3.22 45.56
CA ILE A 179 -19.56 -3.09 44.88
C ILE A 179 -19.28 -2.65 43.44
N GLN A 180 -19.55 -3.55 42.50
CA GLN A 180 -19.38 -3.32 41.07
C GLN A 180 -20.57 -2.55 40.47
N LEU A 181 -21.77 -2.73 41.02
CA LEU A 181 -22.98 -2.05 40.59
C LEU A 181 -23.99 -1.95 41.75
N ALA A 182 -24.74 -0.85 41.82
CA ALA A 182 -25.94 -0.74 42.65
C ALA A 182 -27.01 0.09 41.95
N ASN A 183 -28.27 -0.22 42.20
CA ASN A 183 -29.38 0.62 41.71
C ASN A 183 -29.66 1.81 42.66
N SER A 184 -30.44 2.80 42.20
CA SER A 184 -30.78 3.98 43.00
C SER A 184 -31.54 3.68 44.30
N ALA A 185 -32.27 2.55 44.37
CA ALA A 185 -32.93 2.11 45.60
C ALA A 185 -31.92 1.71 46.69
N ALA A 186 -30.79 1.13 46.27
CA ALA A 186 -29.68 0.78 47.14
C ALA A 186 -28.82 1.99 47.53
N HIS A 187 -28.40 2.78 46.54
CA HIS A 187 -27.53 3.92 46.75
C HIS A 187 -27.84 5.03 45.74
N ARG A 188 -28.11 6.25 46.23
CA ARG A 188 -28.34 7.41 45.36
C ARG A 188 -27.03 8.12 45.09
N GLY A 189 -26.58 8.12 43.84
CA GLY A 189 -25.38 8.83 43.39
C GLY A 189 -24.27 7.89 42.90
N ALA A 190 -23.11 8.47 42.57
CA ALA A 190 -21.97 7.69 42.11
C ALA A 190 -21.31 6.94 43.28
N LEU A 191 -21.18 5.63 43.15
CA LEU A 191 -20.38 4.81 44.06
C LEU A 191 -18.89 5.11 43.87
N SER A 192 -18.14 5.14 44.98
CA SER A 192 -16.69 5.09 44.90
C SER A 192 -16.25 3.74 44.32
N LYS A 193 -15.20 3.72 43.50
CA LYS A 193 -14.63 2.47 42.95
C LYS A 193 -14.16 1.50 44.04
N ASP A 194 -13.79 2.03 45.20
CA ASP A 194 -13.31 1.26 46.34
C ASP A 194 -14.43 1.00 47.37
N ALA A 195 -15.69 1.28 47.04
CA ALA A 195 -16.80 1.08 47.96
C ALA A 195 -17.03 -0.42 48.18
N THR A 196 -16.74 -0.90 49.38
CA THR A 196 -17.01 -2.28 49.77
C THR A 196 -18.39 -2.43 50.41
N CYS A 197 -18.97 -3.62 50.33
CA CYS A 197 -20.31 -3.88 50.87
C CYS A 197 -20.39 -3.58 52.37
N TYR A 198 -19.39 -3.99 53.15
CA TYR A 198 -19.35 -3.79 54.60
C TYR A 198 -19.13 -2.32 55.00
N ALA A 199 -18.38 -1.55 54.21
CA ALA A 199 -18.20 -0.13 54.47
C ALA A 199 -19.49 0.65 54.17
N LEU A 200 -20.18 0.29 53.09
CA LEU A 200 -21.39 0.98 52.67
C LEU A 200 -22.60 0.64 53.55
N THR A 201 -22.83 -0.63 53.88
CA THR A 201 -24.04 -1.07 54.58
C THR A 201 -23.87 -1.15 56.11
N HIS A 202 -22.63 -1.36 56.59
CA HIS A 202 -22.34 -1.55 58.01
C HIS A 202 -21.39 -0.52 58.61
N ARG A 203 -20.90 0.45 57.81
CA ARG A 203 -19.90 1.45 58.23
C ARG A 203 -18.65 0.82 58.88
N SER A 204 -18.30 -0.38 58.43
CA SER A 204 -17.18 -1.16 58.95
C SER A 204 -15.93 -0.97 58.08
N ASP A 205 -14.75 -1.13 58.67
CA ASP A 205 -13.47 -1.21 57.96
C ASP A 205 -13.09 -2.66 57.58
N LYS A 206 -13.88 -3.64 58.03
CA LYS A 206 -13.64 -5.08 57.80
C LYS A 206 -14.90 -5.82 57.35
N PRO A 207 -14.75 -6.92 56.59
CA PRO A 207 -15.87 -7.78 56.21
C PRO A 207 -16.69 -8.27 57.39
N CYS A 208 -17.97 -8.54 57.14
CA CYS A 208 -18.87 -9.13 58.13
C CYS A 208 -18.34 -10.51 58.56
N GLY A 209 -18.43 -10.84 59.84
CA GLY A 209 -17.92 -12.13 60.34
C GLY A 209 -18.26 -12.42 61.80
N SER A 210 -19.17 -11.65 62.40
CA SER A 210 -19.57 -11.88 63.79
C SER A 210 -20.68 -12.93 63.87
N ALA A 211 -20.80 -13.61 65.02
CA ALA A 211 -21.83 -14.61 65.25
C ALA A 211 -23.27 -14.05 65.09
N HIS A 212 -23.44 -12.74 65.26
CA HIS A 212 -24.73 -12.05 65.11
C HIS A 212 -24.95 -11.45 63.71
N HIS A 213 -23.90 -11.33 62.88
CA HIS A 213 -23.97 -10.80 61.51
C HIS A 213 -23.09 -11.65 60.56
N PRO A 214 -23.54 -12.88 60.21
CA PRO A 214 -22.80 -13.74 59.30
C PRO A 214 -22.79 -13.15 57.88
N CYS A 215 -21.63 -13.16 57.22
CA CYS A 215 -21.51 -12.68 55.85
C CYS A 215 -22.13 -13.68 54.86
N PRO A 216 -23.10 -13.28 54.02
CA PRO A 216 -23.64 -14.15 52.99
C PRO A 216 -22.58 -14.61 51.98
N LEU A 217 -21.61 -13.74 51.65
CA LEU A 217 -20.55 -14.05 50.68
C LEU A 217 -19.62 -15.16 51.17
N GLU A 218 -19.37 -15.25 52.47
CA GLU A 218 -18.58 -16.35 53.04
C GLU A 218 -19.29 -17.70 52.86
N THR A 219 -20.61 -17.74 53.04
CA THR A 219 -21.39 -18.95 52.79
C THR A 219 -21.41 -19.29 51.30
N ILE A 220 -21.58 -18.29 50.42
CA ILE A 220 -21.53 -18.49 48.96
C ILE A 220 -20.15 -19.03 48.53
N LYS A 221 -19.05 -18.46 49.03
CA LYS A 221 -17.68 -18.93 48.74
C LYS A 221 -17.45 -20.38 49.17
N LYS A 222 -18.01 -20.78 50.31
CA LYS A 222 -17.85 -22.14 50.86
C LYS A 222 -18.74 -23.17 50.17
N THR A 223 -19.93 -22.76 49.75
CA THR A 223 -20.97 -23.68 49.26
C THR A 223 -21.11 -23.68 47.74
N GLU A 224 -20.69 -22.61 47.06
CA GLU A 224 -20.92 -22.34 45.63
C GLU A 224 -22.41 -22.39 45.22
N GLN A 225 -23.31 -22.24 46.19
CA GLN A 225 -24.76 -22.26 45.99
C GLN A 225 -25.38 -20.89 46.30
N ALA A 226 -26.56 -20.64 45.73
CA ALA A 226 -27.36 -19.48 46.09
C ALA A 226 -27.81 -19.59 47.55
N VAL A 227 -27.62 -18.50 48.32
CA VAL A 227 -27.96 -18.45 49.75
C VAL A 227 -28.95 -17.31 49.98
N THR A 228 -30.02 -17.61 50.71
CA THR A 228 -30.92 -16.58 51.27
C THR A 228 -30.70 -16.51 52.76
N VAL A 229 -30.44 -15.30 53.28
CA VAL A 229 -30.35 -15.04 54.71
C VAL A 229 -31.18 -13.82 55.08
N GLU A 230 -31.62 -13.77 56.32
CA GLU A 230 -32.05 -12.51 56.93
C GLU A 230 -30.78 -11.74 57.36
N HIS A 231 -30.47 -10.66 56.63
CA HIS A 231 -29.32 -9.81 56.91
C HIS A 231 -29.81 -8.47 57.42
N LEU A 232 -29.65 -8.23 58.72
CA LEU A 232 -29.96 -6.94 59.34
C LEU A 232 -28.89 -5.93 58.95
N HIS A 233 -29.26 -4.93 58.17
CA HIS A 233 -28.42 -3.76 57.92
C HIS A 233 -28.71 -2.72 59.00
N TYR A 234 -27.72 -1.88 59.34
CA TYR A 234 -28.00 -0.74 60.20
C TYR A 234 -28.98 0.19 59.48
N ASP A 235 -30.12 0.43 60.12
CA ASP A 235 -31.08 1.41 59.62
C ASP A 235 -30.41 2.78 59.48
N ARG A 236 -30.95 3.56 58.55
CA ARG A 236 -30.76 5.01 58.57
C ARG A 236 -31.34 5.61 59.84
#